data_AF-A0A660VND0-F1
#
_entry.id   AF-A0A660VND0-F1
#
_cell.length_a   1.000
_cell.length_b   1.000
_cell.length_c   1.000
_cell.angle_alpha   90.00
_cell.angle_beta   90.00
_cell.angle_gamma   90.00
#
_symmetry.space_group_name_H-M   'P 1'
#
loop_
_entity.id
_entity.type
_entity.pdbx_description
1 polymer ?
#
loop_
_entity_poly.entity_id
_entity_poly.type
_entity_poly.pdbx_seq_one_letter_code
_entity_poly.pdbx_strand_id
1 'polypeptide(L)'
;MLPTSGVPRTALLCLLLVAGLGAVACRVAPRPDAGPWVLATGRLGPTPSLPEAVTPSDWLVLEAVDDRGRRPLRPDAVYAAHLLSRESAAPVEGGELVGERGQARAWVRRELDEQGRLGRAAWAYSRLDLPSDGVLV
;
A
#
# COMPACT_ATOMS: atom_id res chain seq x y z
N MET A 1 -34.21 -49.09 -20.22
CA MET A 1 -33.27 -49.39 -21.33
C MET A 1 -32.21 -48.29 -21.34
N LEU A 2 -31.01 -48.60 -20.85
CA LEU A 2 -29.77 -47.85 -21.11
C LEU A 2 -29.13 -48.39 -22.40
N PRO A 3 -28.27 -47.61 -23.06
CA PRO A 3 -26.82 -47.76 -22.83
C PRO A 3 -26.15 -46.38 -22.61
N THR A 4 -25.27 -46.13 -21.63
CA THR A 4 -23.90 -46.65 -21.37
C THR A 4 -22.91 -46.50 -22.53
N SER A 5 -22.14 -45.41 -22.53
CA SER A 5 -20.69 -45.36 -22.85
C SER A 5 -20.25 -43.89 -22.77
N GLY A 6 -19.09 -43.49 -22.27
CA GLY A 6 -17.99 -44.20 -21.65
C GLY A 6 -16.95 -43.16 -21.22
N VAL A 7 -16.49 -43.24 -19.98
CA VAL A 7 -15.22 -42.65 -19.55
C VAL A 7 -14.35 -43.81 -19.09
N PRO A 8 -13.08 -43.86 -19.51
CA PRO A 8 -12.08 -43.97 -18.48
C PRO A 8 -10.85 -43.08 -18.69
N ARG A 9 -10.48 -42.44 -17.58
CA ARG A 9 -9.13 -42.06 -17.18
C ARG A 9 -8.16 -43.24 -17.35
N THR A 10 -7.04 -43.09 -18.05
CA THR A 10 -5.75 -43.81 -17.88
C THR A 10 -4.73 -43.08 -18.76
N ALA A 11 -3.89 -42.19 -18.22
CA ALA A 11 -2.56 -42.44 -17.67
C ALA A 11 -1.44 -42.59 -18.72
N LEU A 12 -0.33 -41.89 -18.43
CA LEU A 12 1.07 -42.27 -18.68
C LEU A 12 1.62 -42.24 -20.12
N LEU A 13 2.42 -41.20 -20.42
CA LEU A 13 3.75 -41.31 -21.06
C LEU A 13 4.43 -39.91 -20.91
N CYS A 14 5.47 -39.73 -20.08
CA CYS A 14 6.90 -39.95 -20.38
C CYS A 14 7.31 -39.41 -21.76
N LEU A 15 8.38 -38.63 -21.98
CA LEU A 15 9.48 -38.08 -21.20
C LEU A 15 10.29 -37.24 -22.24
N LEU A 16 11.09 -36.26 -21.81
CA LEU A 16 12.26 -35.64 -22.49
C LEU A 16 12.05 -34.53 -23.54
N LEU A 17 12.39 -33.29 -23.14
CA LEU A 17 13.58 -32.53 -23.61
C LEU A 17 13.58 -31.18 -22.86
N VAL A 18 14.28 -31.04 -21.74
CA VAL A 18 15.68 -30.58 -21.62
C VAL A 18 16.00 -29.29 -22.40
N ALA A 19 16.30 -28.26 -21.60
CA ALA A 19 17.17 -27.11 -21.86
C ALA A 19 16.72 -26.06 -22.89
N GLY A 20 16.07 -25.03 -22.37
CA GLY A 20 15.99 -23.71 -23.00
C GLY A 20 16.21 -22.60 -21.98
N LEU A 21 17.31 -22.68 -21.21
CA LEU A 21 17.81 -21.57 -20.39
C LEU A 21 18.33 -20.48 -21.34
N GLY A 22 17.41 -19.74 -21.94
CA GLY A 22 17.70 -18.46 -22.57
C GLY A 22 18.02 -17.47 -21.46
N ALA A 23 19.28 -17.41 -21.05
CA ALA A 23 19.80 -16.30 -20.28
C ALA A 23 19.61 -15.03 -21.12
N VAL A 24 18.48 -14.35 -20.94
CA VAL A 24 18.33 -12.96 -21.32
C VAL A 24 19.28 -12.22 -20.41
N ALA A 25 20.52 -12.06 -20.88
CA ALA A 25 21.45 -11.10 -20.34
C ALA A 25 20.82 -9.73 -20.54
N CYS A 26 20.00 -9.30 -19.58
CA CYS A 26 19.69 -7.90 -19.36
C CYS A 26 21.03 -7.21 -19.11
N ARG A 27 21.70 -6.82 -20.20
CA ARG A 27 22.72 -5.77 -20.14
C ARG A 27 21.98 -4.52 -19.70
N VAL A 28 21.94 -4.31 -18.40
CA VAL A 28 21.70 -3.01 -17.80
C VAL A 28 22.81 -2.14 -18.36
N ALA A 29 22.50 -1.40 -19.43
CA ALA A 29 23.38 -0.36 -19.92
C ALA A 29 23.56 0.62 -18.75
N PRO A 30 24.80 0.96 -18.35
CA PRO A 30 25.01 1.99 -17.35
C PRO A 30 24.35 3.28 -17.85
N ARG A 31 23.50 3.90 -17.03
CA ARG A 31 22.95 5.23 -17.31
C ARG A 31 24.12 6.17 -17.64
N PRO A 32 24.12 6.85 -18.79
CA PRO A 32 25.21 7.75 -19.17
C PRO A 32 25.30 9.03 -18.33
N ASP A 33 24.46 9.20 -17.30
CA ASP A 33 24.42 10.40 -16.46
C ASP A 33 24.98 10.20 -15.04
N ALA A 34 25.65 9.07 -14.77
CA ALA A 34 26.45 8.93 -13.54
C ALA A 34 27.78 9.70 -13.69
N GLY A 35 27.69 11.00 -13.93
CA GLY A 35 28.82 11.89 -13.72
C GLY A 35 29.31 11.77 -12.27
N PRO A 36 30.60 12.04 -12.00
CA PRO A 36 31.03 12.24 -10.62
C PRO A 36 30.09 13.28 -10.01
N TRP A 37 29.57 12.99 -8.81
CA TRP A 37 28.92 13.98 -7.96
C TRP A 37 29.97 15.06 -7.69
N VAL A 38 30.17 15.97 -8.63
CA VAL A 38 31.01 17.14 -8.40
C VAL A 38 30.23 17.90 -7.35
N LEU A 39 30.72 17.83 -6.10
CA LEU A 39 30.26 18.70 -5.04
C LEU A 39 30.38 20.11 -5.59
N ALA A 40 29.25 20.70 -5.93
CA ALA A 40 29.20 22.11 -6.25
C ALA A 40 29.77 22.82 -5.02
N THR A 41 30.99 23.33 -5.12
CA THR A 41 31.63 24.19 -4.12
C THR A 41 31.00 25.58 -4.08
N GLY A 42 29.70 25.66 -4.38
CA GLY A 42 28.87 26.80 -4.04
C GLY A 42 28.53 26.69 -2.57
N ARG A 43 28.50 27.82 -1.85
CA ARG A 43 28.00 27.92 -0.47
C ARG A 43 26.77 27.05 -0.34
N LEU A 44 26.90 25.90 0.32
CA LEU A 44 25.75 25.17 0.82
C LEU A 44 25.04 26.17 1.73
N GLY A 45 23.80 26.50 1.38
CA GLY A 45 22.91 27.17 2.33
C GLY A 45 22.83 26.35 3.62
N PRO A 46 22.28 26.90 4.71
CA PRO A 46 22.08 26.11 5.91
C PRO A 46 21.34 24.82 5.56
N THR A 47 21.91 23.67 5.93
CA THR A 47 21.25 22.38 5.77
C THR A 47 19.90 22.48 6.48
N PRO A 48 18.77 22.19 5.82
CA PRO A 48 17.48 22.22 6.49
C PRO A 48 17.53 21.28 7.69
N SER A 49 17.29 21.81 8.88
CA SER A 49 17.22 21.01 10.10
C SER A 49 15.94 20.18 10.05
N LEU A 50 16.07 18.88 9.85
CA LEU A 50 14.94 17.96 9.98
C LEU A 50 14.50 17.90 11.45
N PRO A 51 13.19 17.74 11.72
CA PRO A 51 12.70 17.59 13.09
C PRO A 51 13.22 16.28 13.72
N GLU A 52 13.54 16.32 15.01
CA GLU A 52 14.01 15.14 15.76
C GLU A 52 12.94 14.05 15.84
N ALA A 53 11.66 14.43 15.84
CA ALA A 53 10.52 13.52 15.82
C ALA A 53 9.36 14.10 15.00
N VAL A 54 8.62 13.22 14.33
CA VAL A 54 7.40 13.57 13.60
C VAL A 54 6.23 12.80 14.22
N THR A 55 5.33 13.53 14.87
CA THR A 55 4.13 12.97 15.49
C THR A 55 2.89 13.47 14.76
N PRO A 56 2.14 12.61 14.06
CA PRO A 56 0.90 13.01 13.41
C PRO A 56 -0.18 13.35 14.45
N SER A 57 -0.69 14.58 14.41
CA SER A 57 -1.80 15.04 15.27
C SER A 57 -3.16 14.64 14.72
N ASP A 58 -3.30 14.66 13.40
CA ASP A 58 -4.57 14.54 12.72
C ASP A 58 -4.73 13.17 12.06
N TRP A 59 -5.76 12.45 12.47
CA TRP A 59 -6.08 11.14 11.95
C TRP A 59 -7.48 11.12 11.35
N LEU A 60 -7.62 10.46 10.21
CA LEU A 60 -8.90 9.99 9.70
C LEU A 60 -9.00 8.49 10.02
N VAL A 61 -10.11 8.09 10.63
CA VAL A 61 -10.31 6.70 11.05
C VAL A 61 -11.59 6.10 10.50
N LEU A 62 -11.55 4.80 10.26
CA LEU A 62 -12.74 3.95 10.08
C LEU A 62 -12.84 3.00 11.27
N GLU A 63 -14.02 2.91 11.86
CA GLU A 63 -14.25 2.09 13.05
C GLU A 63 -13.97 0.61 12.80
N ALA A 64 -13.51 -0.05 13.87
CA ALA A 64 -13.07 -1.44 13.78
C ALA A 64 -14.20 -2.42 13.46
N VAL A 65 -15.37 -2.14 14.03
CA VAL A 65 -16.53 -3.01 14.03
C VAL A 65 -17.81 -2.18 13.87
N ASP A 66 -18.86 -2.80 13.33
CA ASP A 66 -20.22 -2.27 13.38
C ASP A 66 -20.84 -2.44 14.78
N ASP A 67 -22.06 -1.94 14.98
CA ASP A 67 -22.83 -2.09 16.23
C ASP A 67 -23.09 -3.56 16.62
N ARG A 68 -22.80 -4.51 15.71
CA ARG A 68 -22.95 -5.95 15.91
C ARG A 68 -21.59 -6.64 16.10
N GLY A 69 -20.50 -5.90 16.26
CA GLY A 69 -19.16 -6.42 16.50
C GLY A 69 -18.48 -7.04 15.27
N ARG A 70 -19.00 -6.81 14.06
CA ARG A 70 -18.47 -7.38 12.81
C ARG A 70 -17.64 -6.36 12.08
N ARG A 71 -16.60 -6.80 11.35
CA ARG A 71 -15.81 -5.90 10.50
C ARG A 71 -16.66 -5.42 9.32
N PRO A 72 -16.97 -4.12 9.20
CA PRO A 72 -17.84 -3.62 8.14
C PRO A 72 -17.15 -3.62 6.77
N LEU A 73 -15.82 -3.43 6.77
CA LEU A 73 -15.01 -3.28 5.56
C LEU A 73 -13.93 -4.36 5.49
N ARG A 74 -13.79 -4.97 4.32
CA ARG A 74 -12.63 -5.82 4.01
C ARG A 74 -11.40 -4.94 3.74
N PRO A 75 -10.19 -5.41 4.07
CA PRO A 75 -8.95 -4.74 3.70
C PRO A 75 -8.89 -4.33 2.23
N ASP A 76 -9.30 -5.24 1.35
CA ASP A 76 -9.22 -5.08 -0.11
C ASP A 76 -9.96 -3.83 -0.59
N ALA A 77 -11.10 -3.49 0.02
CA ALA A 77 -11.88 -2.30 -0.33
C ALA A 77 -11.14 -0.99 0.02
N VAL A 78 -10.47 -0.96 1.18
CA VAL A 78 -9.70 0.22 1.62
C VAL A 78 -8.45 0.37 0.76
N TYR A 79 -7.74 -0.73 0.49
CA TYR A 79 -6.55 -0.71 -0.35
C TYR A 79 -6.89 -0.24 -1.76
N ALA A 80 -7.93 -0.81 -2.38
CA ALA A 80 -8.34 -0.46 -3.73
C ALA A 80 -8.69 1.03 -3.88
N ALA A 81 -9.30 1.63 -2.86
CA ALA A 81 -9.67 3.05 -2.91
C ALA A 81 -8.46 3.98 -2.71
N HIS A 82 -7.56 3.68 -1.77
CA HIS A 82 -6.62 4.70 -1.28
C HIS A 82 -5.14 4.34 -1.42
N LEU A 83 -4.78 3.07 -1.68
CA LEU A 83 -3.39 2.62 -1.51
C LEU A 83 -2.82 1.82 -2.69
N LEU A 84 -3.64 1.33 -3.63
CA LEU A 84 -3.14 0.56 -4.78
C LEU A 84 -2.43 1.42 -5.84
N SER A 85 -2.72 2.72 -5.89
CA SER A 85 -2.07 3.65 -6.83
C SER A 85 -1.49 4.83 -6.08
N ARG A 86 -0.35 5.36 -6.57
CA ARG A 86 0.20 6.63 -6.09
C ARG A 86 -0.75 7.79 -6.34
N GLU A 87 -1.61 7.69 -7.34
CA GLU A 87 -2.61 8.70 -7.68
C GLU A 87 -3.96 8.47 -7.00
N SER A 88 -4.08 7.42 -6.17
CA SER A 88 -5.28 7.21 -5.38
C SER A 88 -5.54 8.42 -4.50
N ALA A 89 -6.80 8.89 -4.51
CA ALA A 89 -7.19 10.02 -3.69
C ALA A 89 -7.03 9.67 -2.20
N ALA A 90 -6.45 10.60 -1.45
CA ALA A 90 -6.45 10.53 0.01
C ALA A 90 -7.90 10.49 0.53
N PRO A 91 -8.17 9.77 1.62
CA PRO A 91 -9.47 9.85 2.26
C PRO A 91 -9.74 11.26 2.77
N VAL A 92 -11.00 11.63 2.78
CA VAL A 92 -11.50 12.93 3.25
C VAL A 92 -12.48 12.69 4.39
N GLU A 93 -12.52 13.59 5.37
CA GLU A 93 -13.50 13.54 6.44
C GLU A 93 -14.93 13.53 5.88
N GLY A 94 -15.78 12.67 6.43
CA GLY A 94 -17.15 12.44 5.94
C GLY A 94 -17.22 11.63 4.63
N GLY A 95 -16.10 11.41 3.95
CA GLY A 95 -16.03 10.57 2.76
C GLY A 95 -16.42 9.13 3.10
N GLU A 96 -17.31 8.55 2.32
CA GLU A 96 -17.81 7.20 2.55
C GLU A 96 -17.04 6.16 1.76
N LEU A 97 -16.78 5.02 2.40
CA LEU A 97 -16.32 3.81 1.74
C LEU A 97 -17.40 2.73 1.88
N VAL A 98 -17.78 2.13 0.75
CA VAL A 98 -18.76 1.04 0.72
C VAL A 98 -18.01 -0.28 0.58
N GLY A 99 -18.13 -1.14 1.59
CA GLY A 99 -17.62 -2.51 1.51
C GLY A 99 -18.55 -3.44 0.73
N GLU A 100 -18.12 -4.69 0.52
CA GLU A 100 -18.90 -5.68 -0.24
C GLU A 100 -20.28 -6.01 0.35
N ARG A 101 -20.50 -5.72 1.64
CA ARG A 101 -21.82 -5.88 2.29
C ARG A 101 -22.75 -4.69 2.07
N GLY A 102 -22.36 -3.73 1.23
CA GLY A 102 -23.14 -2.52 0.92
C GLY A 102 -23.24 -1.52 2.07
N GLN A 103 -22.54 -1.75 3.19
CA GLN A 103 -22.55 -0.80 4.31
C GLN A 103 -21.50 0.27 4.07
N ALA A 104 -21.96 1.51 3.91
CA ALA A 104 -21.12 2.68 3.88
C ALA A 104 -20.52 2.95 5.27
N ARG A 105 -19.26 3.36 5.31
CA ARG A 105 -18.61 3.89 6.51
C ARG A 105 -17.91 5.19 6.16
N ALA A 106 -18.20 6.23 6.92
CA ALA A 106 -17.57 7.53 6.77
C ALA A 106 -16.23 7.56 7.50
N TRP A 107 -15.24 8.19 6.88
CA TRP A 107 -14.01 8.59 7.57
C TRP A 107 -14.31 9.67 8.60
N VAL A 108 -13.88 9.46 9.84
CA VAL A 108 -14.09 10.41 10.94
C VAL A 108 -12.76 10.95 11.41
N ARG A 109 -12.67 12.27 11.65
CA ARG A 109 -11.48 12.86 12.25
C ARG A 109 -11.34 12.41 13.71
N ARG A 110 -10.11 12.07 14.10
CA ARG A 110 -9.78 11.67 15.47
C ARG A 110 -8.44 12.24 15.87
N GLU A 111 -8.39 12.77 17.07
CA GLU A 111 -7.16 13.23 17.73
C GLU A 111 -6.60 12.10 18.61
N LEU A 112 -5.31 12.22 18.93
CA LEU A 112 -4.68 11.36 19.92
C LEU A 112 -5.15 11.72 21.33
N ASP A 113 -5.20 10.74 22.23
CA ASP A 113 -5.44 11.00 23.65
C ASP A 113 -4.23 11.66 24.34
N GLU A 114 -4.37 11.99 25.63
CA GLU A 114 -3.30 12.58 26.45
C GLU A 114 -2.02 11.73 26.51
N GLN A 115 -2.11 10.44 26.20
CA GLN A 115 -0.99 9.50 26.14
C GLN A 115 -0.47 9.28 24.72
N GLY A 116 -0.94 10.07 23.74
CA GLY A 116 -0.53 9.98 22.35
C GLY A 116 -1.07 8.75 21.62
N ARG A 117 -2.18 8.17 22.08
CA ARG A 117 -2.75 6.95 21.49
C ARG A 117 -3.97 7.26 20.65
N LEU A 118 -4.07 6.55 19.52
CA LEU A 118 -5.26 6.53 18.71
C LEU A 118 -6.19 5.44 19.26
N GLY A 119 -7.42 5.81 19.63
CA GLY A 119 -8.45 4.86 20.07
C GLY A 119 -8.75 3.77 19.02
N ARG A 120 -9.56 2.77 19.36
CA ARG A 120 -9.86 1.64 18.47
C ARG A 120 -10.33 2.07 17.07
N ALA A 121 -9.63 1.60 16.04
CA ALA A 121 -9.96 1.78 14.63
C ALA A 121 -9.55 0.52 13.83
N ALA A 122 -10.28 0.17 12.76
CA ALA A 122 -9.81 -0.87 11.83
C ALA A 122 -8.78 -0.31 10.85
N TRP A 123 -8.92 0.98 10.53
CA TRP A 123 -8.09 1.69 9.57
C TRP A 123 -7.88 3.11 10.08
N ALA A 124 -6.67 3.59 9.87
CA ALA A 124 -6.25 4.94 10.21
C ALA A 124 -5.42 5.50 9.06
N TYR A 125 -5.64 6.76 8.75
CA TYR A 125 -4.89 7.52 7.76
C TYR A 125 -4.44 8.84 8.38
N SER A 126 -3.21 9.22 8.11
CA SER A 126 -2.71 10.56 8.38
C SER A 126 -1.83 11.00 7.23
N ARG A 127 -1.76 12.31 7.02
CA ARG A 127 -0.91 12.94 6.03
C ARG A 127 0.06 13.86 6.75
N LEU A 128 1.33 13.75 6.39
CA LEU A 128 2.40 14.59 6.89
C LEU A 128 2.96 15.36 5.71
N ASP A 129 2.91 16.69 5.77
CA ASP A 129 3.59 17.56 4.82
C ASP A 129 4.93 17.97 5.44
N LEU A 130 6.03 17.53 4.83
CA LEU A 130 7.38 17.82 5.32
C LEU A 130 7.96 19.01 4.54
N PRO A 131 8.66 19.94 5.21
CA PRO A 131 9.21 21.13 4.56
C PRO A 131 10.44 20.85 3.67
N SER A 132 11.06 19.68 3.84
CA SER A 132 12.27 19.29 3.12
C SER A 132 12.35 17.79 2.97
N ASP A 133 12.93 17.35 1.86
CA ASP A 133 13.24 15.94 1.63
C ASP A 133 14.40 15.50 2.53
N GLY A 134 14.29 14.31 3.12
CA GLY A 134 15.33 13.76 4.00
C GLY A 134 14.92 12.43 4.63
N VAL A 135 15.90 11.74 5.21
CA VAL A 135 15.68 10.50 5.97
C VAL A 135 15.99 10.80 7.42
N LEU A 136 15.00 10.61 8.29
CA LEU A 136 15.21 10.57 9.74
C LEU A 136 15.79 9.19 10.07
N VAL A 137 16.91 9.16 10.79
CA VAL A 137 17.65 7.93 11.13
C VAL A 137 17.53 7.66 12.62
#